data_AF-A0A917XQ85-F1
#
_entry.id   AF-A0A917XQ85-F1
#
_cell.length_a   1.000
_cell.length_b   1.000
_cell.length_c   1.000
_cell.angle_alpha   90.00
_cell.angle_beta   90.00
_cell.angle_gamma   90.00
#
_symmetry.space_group_name_H-M   'P 1'
#
loop_
_entity.id
_entity.type
_entity.pdbx_description
1 polymer ?
#
loop_
_entity_poly.entity_id
_entity_poly.type
_entity_poly.pdbx_seq_one_letter_code
_entity_poly.pdbx_strand_id
1 'polypeptide(L)'
;MADDPHSHRARLRRRWVTEPPSPDALEAIAALLRLLGGVAIKKAQVPRPIAWDLLTFDEIIRYFVDERPDDPQVHHGALLTRHGLPMGVLCLQLFVDQENKPCLAPSGSPYGRVMAAKQLDRELEGMLAGKELIIFE
;
A
#
# COMPACT_ATOMS: atom_id res chain seq x y z
N MET A 1 -9.18 14.29 -32.64
CA MET A 1 -9.06 12.90 -32.15
C MET A 1 -8.41 13.01 -30.78
N ALA A 2 -9.23 13.07 -29.73
CA ALA A 2 -8.74 13.31 -28.37
C ALA A 2 -8.14 12.00 -27.83
N ASP A 3 -6.89 12.06 -27.38
CA ASP A 3 -6.24 10.99 -26.63
C ASP A 3 -7.05 10.76 -25.36
N ASP A 4 -7.57 9.54 -25.17
CA ASP A 4 -8.32 9.16 -23.98
C ASP A 4 -7.34 8.97 -22.81
N PRO A 5 -7.39 9.80 -21.75
CA PRO A 5 -6.49 9.69 -20.61
C PRO A 5 -6.64 8.35 -19.86
N HIS A 6 -7.75 7.62 -20.03
CA HIS A 6 -7.90 6.26 -19.50
C HIS A 6 -7.06 5.24 -20.28
N SER A 7 -6.79 5.48 -21.56
CA SER A 7 -6.08 4.55 -22.43
C SER A 7 -4.55 4.55 -22.23
N HIS A 8 -3.98 5.62 -21.68
CA HIS A 8 -2.55 5.67 -21.35
C HIS A 8 -2.25 4.96 -20.02
N ARG A 9 -3.16 5.07 -19.04
CA ARG A 9 -3.04 4.50 -17.68
C ARG A 9 -3.12 2.97 -17.64
N ALA A 10 -3.85 2.35 -18.57
CA ALA A 10 -3.93 0.89 -18.68
C ALA A 10 -2.61 0.22 -19.11
N ARG A 11 -1.68 0.97 -19.74
CA ARG A 11 -0.40 0.44 -20.25
C ARG A 11 0.68 0.31 -19.18
N LEU A 12 0.60 1.07 -18.09
CA LEU A 12 1.56 0.99 -16.97
C LEU A 12 1.31 -0.19 -16.02
N ARG A 13 0.13 -0.84 -16.14
CA ARG A 13 -0.28 -1.99 -15.31
C ARG A 13 0.32 -3.33 -15.74
N ARG A 14 1.17 -3.38 -16.76
CA ARG A 14 1.73 -4.63 -17.26
C ARG A 14 3.24 -4.50 -17.43
N ARG A 15 3.97 -5.03 -16.44
CA ARG A 15 4.92 -6.16 -16.61
C ARG A 15 5.98 -6.18 -15.51
N TRP A 16 5.54 -6.35 -14.27
CA TRP A 16 6.36 -6.95 -13.20
C TRP A 16 5.51 -7.96 -12.45
N VAL A 17 5.40 -9.17 -13.02
CA VAL A 17 5.05 -10.38 -12.27
C VAL A 17 5.99 -11.45 -12.77
N THR A 18 6.86 -11.96 -11.88
CA THR A 18 7.28 -13.38 -11.92
C THR A 18 8.03 -13.85 -10.67
N GLU A 19 8.35 -13.01 -9.68
CA GLU A 19 8.94 -13.53 -8.45
C GLU A 19 8.04 -13.24 -7.25
N PRO A 20 7.68 -14.26 -6.45
CA PRO A 20 7.06 -14.01 -5.16
C PRO A 20 7.97 -13.06 -4.37
N PRO A 21 7.40 -12.13 -3.57
CA PRO A 21 8.22 -11.29 -2.70
C PRO A 21 9.19 -12.18 -1.93
N SER A 22 10.47 -11.77 -1.87
CA SER A 22 11.47 -12.53 -1.13
C SER A 22 10.96 -12.80 0.29
N PRO A 23 11.37 -13.91 0.93
CA PRO A 23 11.00 -14.19 2.32
C PRO A 23 11.23 -12.99 3.25
N ASP A 24 12.32 -12.24 3.03
CA ASP A 24 12.67 -11.03 3.76
C ASP A 24 11.64 -9.92 3.62
N ALA A 25 11.07 -9.73 2.44
CA ALA A 25 10.02 -8.74 2.22
C ALA A 25 8.72 -9.14 2.88
N LEU A 26 8.35 -10.42 2.84
CA LEU A 26 7.18 -10.92 3.58
C LEU A 26 7.35 -10.77 5.10
N GLU A 27 8.55 -11.03 5.63
CA GLU A 27 8.84 -10.78 7.05
C GLU A 27 8.83 -9.29 7.38
N ALA A 28 9.36 -8.42 6.51
CA ALA A 28 9.31 -6.98 6.71
C ALA A 28 7.86 -6.46 6.76
N ILE A 29 6.99 -6.94 5.87
CA ILE A 29 5.56 -6.61 5.85
C ILE A 29 4.89 -7.13 7.13
N ALA A 30 5.13 -8.39 7.49
CA ALA A 30 4.55 -8.99 8.69
C ALA A 30 5.03 -8.27 9.97
N ALA A 31 6.29 -7.87 10.05
CA ALA A 31 6.83 -7.10 11.16
C ALA A 31 6.20 -5.70 11.25
N LEU A 32 6.05 -5.02 10.11
CA LEU A 32 5.40 -3.71 10.06
C LEU A 32 3.93 -3.78 10.53
N LEU A 33 3.20 -4.79 10.05
CA LEU A 33 1.82 -5.02 10.48
C LEU A 33 1.70 -5.38 11.97
N ARG A 34 2.65 -6.15 12.52
CA ARG A 34 2.68 -6.45 13.97
C ARG A 34 2.91 -5.20 14.82
N LEU A 35 3.78 -4.29 14.35
CA LEU A 35 4.07 -3.02 15.04
C LEU A 35 2.85 -2.09 15.09
N LEU A 36 1.93 -2.18 14.11
CA LEU A 36 0.75 -1.32 14.01
C LEU A 36 -0.44 -1.70 14.89
N GLY A 37 -0.37 -2.74 15.71
CA GLY A 37 -1.48 -3.00 16.65
C GLY A 37 -1.52 -4.35 17.34
N GLY A 38 -0.43 -5.13 17.35
CA GLY A 38 -0.46 -6.46 17.97
C GLY A 38 -1.42 -7.44 17.27
N VAL A 39 -1.81 -7.14 16.03
CA VAL A 39 -2.67 -8.03 15.23
C VAL A 39 -1.86 -9.25 14.83
N ALA A 40 -2.32 -10.43 15.24
CA ALA A 40 -1.73 -11.71 14.85
C ALA A 40 -2.07 -12.04 13.39
N ILE A 41 -1.51 -11.27 12.45
CA ILE A 41 -1.66 -11.56 11.02
C ILE A 41 -0.78 -12.76 10.69
N LYS A 42 -1.40 -13.84 10.21
CA LYS A 42 -0.67 -15.01 9.72
C LYS A 42 0.03 -14.62 8.42
N LYS A 43 1.23 -15.14 8.18
CA LYS A 43 1.98 -14.88 6.92
C LYS A 43 1.15 -15.15 5.66
N ALA A 44 0.22 -16.11 5.72
CA ALA A 44 -0.71 -16.45 4.65
C ALA A 44 -1.81 -15.40 4.37
N GLN A 45 -2.06 -14.49 5.31
CA GLN A 45 -3.05 -13.40 5.23
C GLN A 45 -2.41 -12.07 4.80
N VAL A 46 -1.08 -12.03 4.62
CA VAL A 46 -0.39 -10.86 4.08
C VAL A 46 -0.72 -10.75 2.59
N PRO A 47 -1.27 -9.61 2.12
CA PRO A 47 -1.52 -9.41 0.70
C PRO A 47 -0.21 -9.54 -0.10
N ARG A 48 -0.28 -10.18 -1.27
CA ARG A 48 0.88 -10.20 -2.17
C ARG A 48 1.20 -8.77 -2.61
N PRO A 49 2.47 -8.33 -2.55
CA PRO A 49 2.85 -7.00 -3.00
C PRO A 49 2.56 -6.80 -4.49
N ILE A 50 1.96 -5.67 -4.81
CA ILE A 50 1.74 -5.20 -6.18
C ILE A 50 2.97 -4.41 -6.61
N ALA A 51 3.61 -4.80 -7.71
CA ALA A 51 4.81 -4.14 -8.20
C ALA A 51 4.47 -2.88 -9.03
N TRP A 52 5.21 -1.81 -8.79
CA TRP A 52 5.13 -0.53 -9.50
C TRP A 52 6.52 -0.07 -9.94
N ASP A 53 6.68 0.35 -11.19
CA ASP A 53 7.92 1.03 -11.61
C ASP A 53 7.97 2.45 -11.01
N LEU A 54 6.85 3.16 -11.09
CA LEU A 54 6.63 4.47 -10.47
C LEU A 54 5.29 4.44 -9.73
N LEU A 55 5.31 4.66 -8.42
CA LEU A 55 4.11 4.83 -7.61
C LEU A 55 3.82 6.32 -7.45
N THR A 56 2.63 6.75 -7.89
CA THR A 56 2.25 8.15 -7.90
C THR A 56 1.32 8.50 -6.75
N PHE A 57 1.33 9.76 -6.32
CA PHE A 57 0.38 10.26 -5.31
C PHE A 57 -1.08 10.02 -5.74
N ASP A 58 -1.40 10.30 -7.01
CA ASP A 58 -2.70 9.99 -7.63
C ASP A 58 -3.15 8.53 -7.40
N GLU A 59 -2.22 7.56 -7.51
CA GLU A 59 -2.53 6.14 -7.32
C GLU A 59 -2.80 5.81 -5.85
N ILE A 60 -2.13 6.51 -4.93
CA ILE A 60 -2.38 6.39 -3.49
C ILE A 60 -3.80 6.87 -3.17
N ILE A 61 -4.13 8.09 -3.57
CA ILE A 61 -5.42 8.71 -3.27
C ILE A 61 -6.55 7.95 -3.92
N ARG A 62 -6.40 7.54 -5.19
CA ARG A 62 -7.43 6.79 -5.90
C ARG A 62 -7.88 5.55 -5.13
N TYR A 63 -6.95 4.82 -4.53
CA TYR A 63 -7.32 3.63 -3.75
C TYR A 63 -8.13 3.97 -2.50
N PHE A 64 -7.75 5.03 -1.77
CA PHE A 64 -8.49 5.46 -0.59
C PHE A 64 -9.88 6.01 -0.90
N VAL A 65 -10.11 6.48 -2.13
CA VAL A 65 -11.42 7.00 -2.57
C VAL A 65 -12.26 5.93 -3.25
N ASP A 66 -11.73 5.28 -4.29
CA ASP A 66 -12.49 4.39 -5.17
C ASP A 66 -12.66 2.99 -4.57
N GLU A 67 -11.70 2.54 -3.76
CA GLU A 67 -11.66 1.18 -3.19
C GLU A 67 -11.84 1.19 -1.67
N ARG A 68 -12.41 2.27 -1.11
CA ARG A 68 -12.73 2.35 0.33
C ARG A 68 -13.74 1.26 0.71
N PRO A 69 -13.46 0.44 1.74
CA PRO A 69 -14.43 -0.51 2.25
C PRO A 69 -15.68 0.20 2.78
N ASP A 70 -16.84 -0.37 2.50
CA ASP A 70 -18.11 -0.01 3.16
C ASP A 70 -18.17 -0.69 4.54
N ASP A 71 -17.26 -0.29 5.42
CA ASP A 71 -17.15 -0.79 6.79
C ASP A 71 -17.18 0.42 7.74
N PRO A 72 -18.16 0.50 8.66
CA PRO A 72 -18.31 1.67 9.54
C PRO A 72 -17.16 1.85 10.53
N GLN A 73 -16.31 0.85 10.73
CA GLN A 73 -15.10 0.98 11.55
C GLN A 73 -13.99 1.75 10.84
N VAL A 74 -14.02 1.80 9.51
CA VAL A 74 -13.00 2.49 8.70
C VAL A 74 -13.18 4.00 8.83
N HIS A 75 -12.22 4.65 9.48
CA HIS A 75 -12.24 6.09 9.71
C HIS A 75 -11.37 6.83 8.69
N HIS A 76 -10.10 6.43 8.52
CA HIS A 76 -9.18 7.10 7.59
C HIS A 76 -8.16 6.14 6.97
N GLY A 77 -7.41 6.61 5.98
CA GLY A 77 -6.35 5.85 5.31
C GLY A 77 -4.98 6.09 5.96
N ALA A 78 -4.09 5.12 5.87
CA ALA A 78 -2.70 5.24 6.28
C ALA A 78 -1.77 4.69 5.20
N LEU A 79 -0.71 5.41 4.88
CA LEU A 79 0.38 4.94 4.03
C LEU A 79 1.64 4.83 4.87
N LEU A 80 2.21 3.63 4.90
CA LEU A 80 3.53 3.38 5.44
C LEU A 80 4.51 3.06 4.33
N THR A 81 5.72 3.58 4.43
CA THR A 81 6.81 3.29 3.49
C THR A 81 8.02 2.75 4.21
N ARG A 82 8.74 1.83 3.57
CA ARG A 82 10.02 1.34 4.04
C ARG A 82 11.00 1.34 2.88
N HIS A 83 12.05 2.14 3.02
CA HIS A 83 13.13 2.27 2.05
C HIS A 83 14.25 1.25 2.35
N GLY A 84 15.20 1.11 1.40
CA GLY A 84 16.41 0.30 1.60
C GLY A 84 16.22 -1.21 1.39
N LEU A 85 15.12 -1.64 0.75
CA LEU A 85 14.92 -3.03 0.37
C LEU A 85 15.47 -3.29 -1.05
N PRO A 86 15.91 -4.53 -1.37
CA PRO A 86 16.38 -4.87 -2.72
C PRO A 86 15.36 -4.60 -3.84
N MET A 87 14.08 -4.58 -3.49
CA MET A 87 12.96 -4.30 -4.40
C MET A 87 12.58 -2.82 -4.52
N GLY A 88 13.34 -1.92 -3.88
CA GLY A 88 13.05 -0.49 -3.82
C GLY A 88 12.34 -0.10 -2.53
N VAL A 89 11.19 0.56 -2.66
CA VAL A 89 10.35 1.05 -1.57
C VAL A 89 9.17 0.13 -1.38
N LEU A 90 9.04 -0.46 -0.19
CA LEU A 90 7.83 -1.17 0.20
C LEU A 90 6.82 -0.14 0.72
N CYS A 91 5.61 -0.17 0.18
CA CYS A 91 4.52 0.71 0.57
C CYS A 91 3.35 -0.13 1.08
N LEU A 92 2.82 0.19 2.24
CA LEU A 92 1.67 -0.45 2.84
C LEU A 92 0.56 0.59 2.98
N GLN A 93 -0.50 0.43 2.20
CA GLN A 93 -1.73 1.20 2.36
C GLN A 93 -2.70 0.41 3.21
N LEU A 94 -3.24 1.04 4.24
CA LEU A 94 -4.18 0.46 5.18
C LEU A 94 -5.36 1.42 5.40
N PHE A 95 -6.51 0.85 5.69
CA PHE A 95 -7.60 1.57 6.34
C PHE A 95 -7.53 1.30 7.85
N VAL A 96 -7.70 2.35 8.64
CA VAL A 96 -7.59 2.30 10.09
C VAL A 96 -8.81 2.92 10.76
N ASP A 97 -9.03 2.55 12.02
CA ASP A 97 -10.11 3.07 12.85
C ASP A 97 -9.77 4.41 13.51
N GLN A 98 -10.67 4.92 14.35
CA GLN A 98 -10.47 6.17 15.10
C GLN A 98 -9.26 6.14 16.05
N GLU A 99 -8.80 4.96 16.45
CA GLU A 99 -7.62 4.78 17.31
C GLU A 99 -6.34 4.54 16.48
N ASN A 100 -6.39 4.71 15.16
CA ASN A 100 -5.32 4.42 14.20
C ASN A 100 -4.91 2.94 14.12
N LYS A 101 -5.80 2.01 14.51
CA LYS A 101 -5.54 0.57 14.41
C LYS A 101 -6.02 0.04 13.04
N PRO A 102 -5.28 -0.90 12.41
CA PRO A 102 -5.71 -1.51 11.16
C PRO A 102 -7.10 -2.15 11.25
N CYS A 103 -8.03 -1.71 10.40
CA CYS A 103 -9.32 -2.36 10.24
C CYS A 103 -9.14 -3.70 9.51
N LEU A 104 -9.87 -4.73 9.92
CA LEU A 104 -9.75 -6.07 9.37
C LEU A 104 -11.04 -6.48 8.67
N ALA A 105 -10.89 -7.12 7.52
CA ALA A 105 -11.97 -7.85 6.87
C ALA A 105 -12.43 -9.04 7.75
N PRO A 106 -13.64 -9.58 7.54
CA PRO A 106 -14.12 -10.78 8.26
C PRO A 106 -13.19 -12.00 8.16
N SER A 107 -12.34 -12.05 7.13
CA SER A 107 -11.31 -13.09 6.95
C SER A 107 -10.10 -12.95 7.91
N GLY A 108 -10.05 -11.87 8.68
CA GLY A 108 -8.92 -11.49 9.54
C GLY A 108 -7.76 -10.82 8.79
N SER A 109 -7.91 -10.57 7.48
CA SER A 109 -6.90 -9.84 6.69
C SER A 109 -7.17 -8.33 6.81
N PRO A 110 -6.14 -7.48 6.88
CA PRO A 110 -6.33 -6.04 6.97
C PRO A 110 -6.95 -5.48 5.69
N TYR A 111 -7.83 -4.49 5.82
CA TYR A 111 -8.25 -3.70 4.67
C TYR A 111 -7.09 -2.86 4.20
N GLY A 112 -6.58 -3.18 3.01
CA GLY A 112 -5.41 -2.53 2.48
C GLY A 112 -4.70 -3.34 1.41
N ARG A 113 -3.58 -2.80 0.97
CA ARG A 113 -2.72 -3.43 -0.02
C ARG A 113 -1.27 -3.15 0.25
N VAL A 114 -0.44 -4.11 -0.15
CA VAL A 114 1.01 -3.97 -0.13
C VAL A 114 1.47 -3.69 -1.55
N MET A 115 2.42 -2.78 -1.69
CA MET A 115 3.02 -2.41 -2.97
C MET A 115 4.54 -2.41 -2.84
N ALA A 116 5.24 -2.76 -3.91
CA ALA A 116 6.68 -2.58 -4.03
C ALA A 116 6.92 -1.63 -5.21
N ALA A 117 7.53 -0.49 -4.94
CA ALA A 117 7.77 0.55 -5.93
C ALA A 117 9.28 0.74 -6.14
N LYS A 118 9.75 0.82 -7.38
CA LYS A 118 11.15 1.22 -7.62
C LYS A 118 11.37 2.69 -7.32
N GLN A 119 10.39 3.52 -7.67
CA GLN A 119 10.43 4.96 -7.50
C GLN A 119 9.07 5.48 -7.01
N LEU A 120 9.11 6.58 -6.27
CA LEU A 120 7.95 7.38 -5.90
C LEU A 120 7.97 8.64 -6.78
N ASP A 121 6.81 9.18 -7.13
CA ASP A 121 6.79 10.49 -7.78
C ASP A 121 7.15 11.61 -6.79
N ARG A 122 7.49 12.78 -7.34
CA ARG A 122 7.94 13.92 -6.53
C ARG A 122 6.91 14.41 -5.53
N GLU A 123 5.63 14.27 -5.86
CA GLU A 123 4.54 14.68 -4.98
C GLU A 123 4.46 13.74 -3.78
N LEU A 124 4.52 12.43 -4.00
CA LEU A 124 4.54 11.44 -2.94
C LEU A 124 5.81 11.51 -2.09
N GLU A 125 6.98 11.70 -2.70
CA GLU A 125 8.23 11.96 -1.98
C GLU A 125 8.15 13.23 -1.14
N GLY A 126 7.61 14.31 -1.71
CA GLY A 126 7.42 15.58 -1.03
C GLY A 126 6.45 15.49 0.15
N MET A 127 5.38 14.72 0.00
CA MET A 127 4.41 14.47 1.06
C MET A 127 5.01 13.63 2.18
N LEU A 128 5.78 12.58 1.86
CA LEU A 128 6.54 11.78 2.82
C LEU A 128 7.53 12.65 3.59
N ALA A 129 8.21 13.58 2.91
CA ALA A 129 9.18 14.49 3.54
C ALA A 129 10.21 13.75 4.43
N GLY A 130 10.61 12.54 4.02
CA GLY A 130 11.52 11.66 4.78
C GLY A 130 10.89 10.89 5.93
N LYS A 131 9.57 10.98 6.14
CA LYS A 131 8.80 10.15 7.08
C LYS A 131 8.46 8.80 6.45
N GLU A 132 8.22 7.82 7.30
CA GLU A 132 7.82 6.45 6.92
C GLU A 132 6.32 6.18 7.12
N LEU A 133 5.55 7.16 7.63
CA LEU A 133 4.11 7.04 7.88
C LEU A 133 3.40 8.37 7.61
N ILE A 134 2.27 8.30 6.90
CA ILE A 134 1.31 9.37 6.70
C ILE A 134 -0.10 8.84 6.93
N ILE A 135 -0.96 9.67 7.52
CA ILE A 135 -2.39 9.44 7.69
C ILE A 135 -3.16 10.38 6.76
N PHE A 136 -4.19 9.85 6.11
CA PHE A 136 -5.08 10.53 5.16
C PHE A 136 -6.50 10.53 5.73
N GLU A 137 -6.91 11.66 6.30
CA GLU A 137 -8.25 11.88 6.87
C GLU A 137 -9.30 12.24 5.82
#